data_AF-A0A0F9RIS0-F1
#
_entry.id   AF-A0A0F9RIS0-F1
#
_cell.length_a   1.000
_cell.length_b   1.000
_cell.length_c   1.000
_cell.angle_alpha   90.00
_cell.angle_beta   90.00
_cell.angle_gamma   90.00
#
_symmetry.space_group_name_H-M   'P 1'
#
loop_
_entity.id
_entity.type
_entity.pdbx_description
1 polymer ?
#
loop_
_entity_poly.entity_id
_entity_poly.type
_entity_poly.pdbx_seq_one_letter_code
_entity_poly.pdbx_strand_id
1 'polypeptide(L)'
;MPGSGIVLGPDGTQVNPQSAWGEWGFPEKEDLPKGWRGNVVREELIGAYVLPKRKLRVMLGIEAKLGSGYWIHLSVSHAKANPTHKTMAMCKKLFIGENREAIAIYPPANRHVNLNDFCLHLWSPMDPRDRTWPKMEKTLPDGTLSI
;
A
#
# COMPACT_ATOMS: atom_id res chain seq x y z
N MET A 1 -6.51 5.12 -26.53
CA MET A 1 -7.24 4.26 -25.57
C MET A 1 -6.20 3.41 -24.85
N PRO A 2 -5.74 3.74 -23.63
CA PRO A 2 -4.81 2.87 -22.92
C PRO A 2 -5.59 1.69 -22.33
N GLY A 3 -5.21 0.47 -22.72
CA GLY A 3 -5.92 -0.77 -22.43
C GLY A 3 -5.95 -1.12 -20.94
N SER A 4 -7.11 -1.62 -20.51
CA SER A 4 -7.36 -2.26 -19.22
C SER A 4 -6.45 -3.49 -19.07
N GLY A 5 -5.33 -3.30 -18.38
CA GLY A 5 -4.38 -4.37 -18.07
C GLY A 5 -5.00 -5.40 -17.11
N ILE A 6 -5.51 -6.49 -17.67
CA ILE A 6 -5.89 -7.69 -16.91
C ILE A 6 -4.60 -8.28 -16.31
N VAL A 7 -4.60 -8.47 -14.99
CA VAL A 7 -3.51 -9.13 -14.29
C VAL A 7 -3.91 -10.56 -13.97
N LEU A 8 -3.03 -11.52 -14.27
CA LEU A 8 -3.21 -12.93 -13.88
C LEU A 8 -2.56 -13.18 -12.51
N GLY A 9 -3.34 -13.77 -11.60
CA GLY A 9 -2.85 -14.31 -10.33
C GLY A 9 -1.95 -15.54 -10.52
N PRO A 10 -1.23 -15.99 -9.48
CA PRO A 10 -0.34 -17.16 -9.55
C PRO A 10 -1.05 -18.49 -9.90
N ASP A 11 -2.38 -18.50 -9.87
CA ASP A 11 -3.27 -19.61 -10.25
C ASP A 11 -4.05 -19.34 -11.54
N GLY A 12 -3.70 -18.28 -12.29
CA GLY A 12 -4.36 -17.90 -13.54
C GLY A 12 -5.67 -17.13 -13.38
N THR A 13 -6.05 -16.75 -12.15
CA THR A 13 -7.25 -15.94 -11.92
C THR A 13 -7.08 -14.52 -12.46
N GLN A 14 -8.08 -14.03 -13.20
CA GLN A 14 -8.07 -12.65 -13.71
C GLN A 14 -8.46 -11.70 -12.59
N VAL A 15 -7.60 -10.72 -12.29
CA VAL A 15 -7.88 -9.62 -11.37
C VAL A 15 -7.73 -8.29 -12.11
N ASN A 16 -8.73 -7.41 -11.97
CA ASN A 16 -8.71 -6.06 -12.52
C ASN A 16 -8.50 -5.06 -11.36
N PRO A 17 -7.25 -4.63 -11.09
CA PRO A 17 -6.93 -3.91 -9.86
C PRO A 17 -7.32 -2.43 -9.85
N GLN A 18 -7.84 -1.86 -10.93
CA GLN A 18 -8.07 -0.40 -11.04
C GLN A 18 -9.52 0.02 -11.26
N SER A 19 -10.44 -0.87 -11.62
CA SER A 19 -11.87 -0.55 -11.75
C SER A 19 -12.79 -1.36 -10.84
N ALA A 20 -12.25 -2.28 -10.02
CA ALA A 20 -13.06 -3.17 -9.17
C ALA A 20 -13.35 -2.59 -7.77
N TRP A 21 -12.51 -1.67 -7.27
CA TRP A 21 -12.49 -1.33 -5.85
C TRP A 21 -13.26 -0.05 -5.48
N GLY A 22 -14.51 0.09 -5.93
CA GLY A 22 -15.42 1.19 -5.54
C GLY A 22 -14.85 2.63 -5.68
N GLU A 23 -15.48 3.61 -5.03
CA GLU A 23 -15.06 5.03 -5.10
C GLU A 23 -13.70 5.32 -4.44
N TRP A 24 -13.22 4.44 -3.54
CA TRP A 24 -12.05 4.72 -2.68
C TRP A 24 -10.88 3.74 -2.85
N GLY A 25 -10.99 2.73 -3.69
CA GLY A 25 -9.85 1.87 -4.05
C GLY A 25 -9.55 0.71 -3.10
N PHE A 26 -10.47 0.33 -2.20
CA PHE A 26 -10.28 -0.83 -1.31
C PHE A 26 -10.89 -2.13 -1.88
N PRO A 27 -10.13 -3.23 -1.98
CA PRO A 27 -10.37 -4.36 -1.09
C PRO A 27 -11.72 -5.00 -0.73
N GLU A 28 -12.82 -5.06 -1.49
CA GLU A 28 -13.96 -5.87 -1.03
C GLU A 28 -13.64 -7.37 -0.95
N LYS A 29 -14.37 -8.09 -0.09
CA LYS A 29 -14.11 -9.50 0.18
C LYS A 29 -14.22 -10.37 -1.07
N GLU A 30 -15.15 -10.03 -1.95
CA GLU A 30 -15.48 -10.76 -3.18
C GLU A 30 -14.40 -10.64 -4.26
N ASP A 31 -13.65 -9.54 -4.24
CA ASP A 31 -12.59 -9.23 -5.21
C ASP A 31 -11.21 -9.73 -4.76
N LEU A 32 -11.07 -10.19 -3.51
CA LEU A 32 -9.83 -10.72 -2.98
C LEU A 32 -9.49 -12.08 -3.61
N PRO A 33 -8.22 -12.33 -3.99
CA PRO A 33 -7.82 -13.62 -4.52
C PRO A 33 -8.05 -14.75 -3.51
N LYS A 34 -8.24 -15.96 -4.02
CA LYS A 34 -8.54 -17.14 -3.19
C LYS A 34 -7.56 -17.29 -2.02
N GLY A 35 -8.12 -17.40 -0.82
CA GLY A 35 -7.37 -17.63 0.42
C GLY A 35 -7.00 -16.36 1.17
N TRP A 36 -7.15 -15.18 0.56
CA TRP A 36 -7.19 -13.92 1.29
C TRP A 36 -8.51 -13.81 2.04
N ARG A 37 -8.46 -13.09 3.16
CA ARG A 37 -9.62 -12.65 3.93
C ARG A 37 -9.36 -11.20 4.30
N GLY A 38 -10.40 -10.39 4.40
CA GLY A 38 -10.23 -9.01 4.82
C GLY A 38 -11.50 -8.38 5.33
N ASN A 39 -11.30 -7.23 5.96
CA ASN A 39 -12.31 -6.33 6.43
C ASN A 39 -11.88 -4.90 6.12
N VAL A 40 -12.83 -4.07 5.72
CA VAL A 40 -12.61 -2.64 5.45
C VAL A 40 -13.39 -1.85 6.49
N VAL A 41 -12.73 -0.87 7.11
CA VAL A 41 -13.35 0.13 7.97
C VAL A 41 -13.36 1.43 7.18
N ARG A 42 -14.49 1.74 6.55
CA ARG A 42 -14.58 2.81 5.54
C ARG A 42 -14.45 4.19 6.17
N GLU A 43 -14.99 4.37 7.38
CA GLU A 43 -14.92 5.61 8.15
C GLU A 43 -13.48 6.03 8.46
N GLU A 44 -12.57 5.06 8.55
CA GLU A 44 -11.16 5.28 8.81
C GLU A 44 -10.29 5.23 7.54
N LEU A 45 -10.88 4.96 6.37
CA LEU A 45 -10.16 4.71 5.11
C LEU A 45 -9.02 3.69 5.29
N ILE A 46 -9.31 2.60 6.01
CA ILE A 46 -8.36 1.52 6.29
C ILE A 46 -8.97 0.16 5.93
N GLY A 47 -8.18 -0.66 5.23
CA GLY A 47 -8.47 -2.06 4.96
C GLY A 47 -7.42 -2.97 5.61
N ALA A 48 -7.87 -4.05 6.26
CA ALA A 48 -7.01 -5.07 6.83
C ALA A 48 -7.25 -6.41 6.14
N TYR A 49 -6.18 -7.06 5.70
CA TYR A 49 -6.21 -8.29 4.92
C TYR A 49 -5.22 -9.30 5.46
N VAL A 50 -5.58 -10.58 5.38
CA VAL A 50 -4.73 -11.68 5.84
C VAL A 50 -4.69 -12.79 4.80
N LEU A 51 -3.51 -13.39 4.63
CA LEU A 51 -3.31 -14.62 3.89
C LEU A 51 -2.73 -15.69 4.83
N PRO A 52 -3.59 -16.44 5.55
CA PRO A 52 -3.17 -17.28 6.66
C PRO A 52 -2.17 -18.37 6.26
N LYS A 53 -2.35 -18.98 5.08
CA LYS A 53 -1.45 -20.02 4.56
C LYS A 53 0.00 -19.54 4.41
N ARG A 54 0.20 -18.24 4.19
CA ARG A 54 1.51 -17.61 4.09
C ARG A 54 1.88 -16.79 5.33
N LYS A 55 1.05 -16.79 6.36
CA LYS A 55 1.22 -15.99 7.60
C LYS A 55 1.49 -14.51 7.31
N LEU A 56 0.86 -14.00 6.25
CA LEU A 56 0.97 -12.62 5.81
C LEU A 56 -0.24 -11.82 6.27
N ARG A 57 0.01 -10.58 6.67
CA ARG A 57 -1.01 -9.57 6.95
C ARG A 57 -0.68 -8.32 6.17
N VAL A 58 -1.70 -7.65 5.66
CA VAL A 58 -1.60 -6.42 4.90
C VAL A 58 -2.57 -5.42 5.50
N MET A 59 -2.12 -4.20 5.71
CA MET A 59 -3.00 -3.06 5.96
C MET A 59 -2.84 -2.08 4.81
N LEU A 60 -3.97 -1.56 4.32
CA LEU A 60 -4.05 -0.54 3.31
C LEU A 60 -4.71 0.67 3.96
N GLY A 61 -4.12 1.85 3.84
CA GLY A 61 -4.68 3.10 4.33
C GLY A 61 -4.56 4.19 3.28
N ILE A 62 -5.43 5.20 3.37
CA ILE A 62 -5.28 6.45 2.63
C ILE A 62 -4.84 7.54 3.61
N GLU A 63 -3.72 8.17 3.32
CA GLU A 63 -3.15 9.24 4.13
C GLU A 63 -3.20 10.55 3.35
N ALA A 64 -3.81 11.58 3.94
CA ALA A 64 -3.67 12.94 3.45
C ALA A 64 -2.34 13.51 3.93
N LYS A 65 -1.54 14.08 3.03
CA LYS A 65 -0.34 14.82 3.43
C LYS A 65 -0.59 16.31 3.23
N LEU A 66 -0.36 17.09 4.29
CA LEU A 66 -0.57 18.53 4.27
C LEU A 66 0.21 19.17 3.10
N GLY A 67 -0.51 19.76 2.14
CA GLY A 67 0.07 20.41 0.96
C GLY A 67 0.45 19.48 -0.20
N SER A 68 0.24 18.16 -0.10
CA SER A 68 0.58 17.20 -1.16
C SER A 68 -0.39 16.02 -1.19
N GLY A 69 -1.53 16.20 -1.89
CA GLY A 69 -2.42 15.12 -2.32
C GLY A 69 -2.80 14.05 -1.27
N TYR A 70 -3.31 12.93 -1.78
CA TYR A 70 -3.58 11.72 -0.99
C TYR A 70 -2.61 10.63 -1.40
N TRP A 71 -2.23 9.79 -0.44
CA TRP A 71 -1.28 8.70 -0.63
C TRP A 71 -1.89 7.39 -0.15
N ILE A 72 -1.66 6.34 -0.93
CA ILE A 72 -1.92 4.97 -0.51
C ILE A 72 -0.73 4.55 0.35
N HIS A 73 -1.00 4.14 1.58
CA HIS A 73 -0.04 3.54 2.49
C HIS A 73 -0.34 2.04 2.64
N LEU A 74 0.60 1.20 2.21
CA LEU A 74 0.51 -0.25 2.31
C LEU A 74 1.53 -0.76 3.32
N SER A 75 1.05 -1.34 4.42
CA SER A 75 1.87 -2.05 5.40
C SER A 75 1.76 -3.56 5.16
N VAL A 76 2.88 -4.27 5.02
CA VAL A 76 2.92 -5.72 4.84
C VAL A 76 3.73 -6.32 5.97
N SER A 77 3.12 -7.21 6.76
CA SER A 77 3.80 -7.91 7.84
C SER A 77 3.72 -9.43 7.69
N HIS A 78 4.72 -10.12 8.25
CA HIS A 78 4.79 -11.57 8.27
C HIS A 78 5.13 -12.09 9.66
N ALA A 79 4.61 -13.27 10.02
CA ALA A 79 4.65 -13.73 11.41
C ALA A 79 6.05 -14.12 11.94
N LYS A 80 7.06 -14.33 11.08
CA LYS A 80 8.35 -14.92 11.49
C LYS A 80 9.61 -14.30 10.89
N ALA A 81 9.47 -13.42 9.90
CA ALA A 81 10.60 -12.89 9.14
C ALA A 81 10.13 -11.72 8.28
N ASN A 82 11.04 -10.82 7.91
CA ASN A 82 10.72 -9.72 7.02
C ASN A 82 10.10 -10.21 5.70
N PRO A 83 9.05 -9.52 5.19
CA PRO A 83 8.55 -9.78 3.85
C PRO A 83 9.67 -9.69 2.81
N THR A 84 9.74 -10.68 1.93
CA THR A 84 10.72 -10.68 0.83
C THR A 84 10.32 -9.64 -0.23
N HIS A 85 11.26 -9.23 -1.07
CA HIS A 85 10.96 -8.39 -2.24
C HIS A 85 9.84 -8.98 -3.11
N LYS A 86 9.84 -10.31 -3.34
CA LYS A 86 8.79 -11.00 -4.09
C LYS A 86 7.41 -10.88 -3.43
N THR A 87 7.37 -10.95 -2.09
CA THR A 87 6.15 -10.73 -1.33
C THR A 87 5.67 -9.29 -1.48
N MET A 88 6.58 -8.31 -1.34
CA MET A 88 6.25 -6.89 -1.49
C MET A 88 5.71 -6.57 -2.89
N ALA A 89 6.36 -7.08 -3.95
CA ALA A 89 5.92 -6.90 -5.32
C ALA A 89 4.52 -7.48 -5.58
N MET A 90 4.23 -8.67 -5.04
CA MET A 90 2.91 -9.28 -5.12
C MET A 90 1.84 -8.43 -4.40
N CYS A 91 2.12 -7.97 -3.18
CA CYS A 91 1.19 -7.11 -2.44
C CYS A 91 0.99 -5.77 -3.14
N LYS A 92 2.05 -5.14 -3.65
CA LYS A 92 1.97 -3.90 -4.44
C LYS A 92 1.07 -4.10 -5.65
N LYS A 93 1.29 -5.16 -6.42
CA LYS A 93 0.49 -5.49 -7.60
C LYS A 93 -0.99 -5.64 -7.28
N LEU A 94 -1.30 -6.30 -6.16
CA LEU A 94 -2.66 -6.60 -5.75
C LEU A 94 -3.39 -5.39 -5.15
N PHE A 95 -2.75 -4.67 -4.23
CA PHE A 95 -3.39 -3.65 -3.40
C PHE A 95 -3.15 -2.21 -3.88
N ILE A 96 -2.07 -1.96 -4.61
CA ILE A 96 -1.76 -0.64 -5.19
C ILE A 96 -2.03 -0.67 -6.70
N GLY A 97 -1.60 -1.72 -7.39
CA GLY A 97 -1.77 -1.90 -8.83
C GLY A 97 -0.43 -2.02 -9.56
N GLU A 98 -0.39 -2.83 -10.61
CA GLU A 98 0.84 -3.19 -11.36
C GLU A 98 1.56 -1.96 -11.93
N ASN A 99 0.80 -0.99 -12.46
CA ASN A 99 1.37 0.14 -13.21
C ASN A 99 1.57 1.41 -12.38
N ARG A 100 1.21 1.40 -11.10
CA ARG A 100 1.43 2.56 -10.21
C ARG A 100 2.85 2.56 -9.69
N GLU A 101 3.44 3.73 -9.54
CA GLU A 101 4.70 3.86 -8.82
C GLU A 101 4.47 3.70 -7.31
N ALA A 102 5.39 3.02 -6.62
CA ALA A 102 5.35 2.89 -5.17
C ALA A 102 6.78 2.89 -4.62
N ILE A 103 6.98 3.51 -3.46
CA ILE A 103 8.28 3.68 -2.82
C ILE A 103 8.29 3.04 -1.44
N ALA A 104 9.43 2.46 -1.07
CA ALA A 104 9.71 2.05 0.30
C ALA A 104 10.60 3.11 0.96
N ILE A 105 10.20 3.57 2.13
CA ILE A 105 10.93 4.58 2.89
C ILE A 105 11.51 3.91 4.14
N TYR A 106 12.81 4.10 4.37
CA TYR A 106 13.50 3.70 5.59
C TYR A 106 13.81 4.95 6.40
N PRO A 107 12.96 5.33 7.36
CA PRO A 107 13.18 6.54 8.15
C PRO A 107 14.38 6.37 9.10
N PRO A 108 14.93 7.49 9.62
CA PRO A 108 15.87 7.44 10.75
C PRO A 108 15.28 6.64 11.92
N ALA A 109 16.13 5.97 12.71
CA ALA A 109 15.69 5.05 13.76
C ALA A 109 14.72 5.68 14.78
N ASN A 110 14.89 6.96 15.10
CA ASN A 110 14.01 7.69 16.02
C ASN A 110 12.62 8.05 15.43
N ARG A 111 12.42 7.81 14.13
CA ARG A 111 11.14 7.95 13.40
C ARG A 111 10.61 6.60 12.92
N HIS A 112 11.29 5.50 13.25
CA HIS A 112 10.84 4.16 12.89
C HIS A 112 9.68 3.76 13.79
N VAL A 113 8.46 3.80 13.25
CA VAL A 113 7.25 3.34 13.95
C VAL A 113 6.78 2.05 13.30
N ASN A 114 7.07 0.92 13.94
CA ASN A 114 6.56 -0.40 13.53
C ASN A 114 5.74 -1.01 14.66
N LEU A 115 4.50 -1.41 14.37
CA LEU A 115 3.67 -2.20 15.29
C LEU A 115 4.03 -3.70 15.25
N ASN A 116 4.89 -4.10 14.32
CA ASN A 116 5.36 -5.47 14.15
C ASN A 116 6.81 -5.48 13.66
N ASP A 117 7.65 -6.31 14.27
CA ASP A 117 9.09 -6.40 13.97
C ASP A 117 9.40 -6.79 12.52
N PHE A 118 8.45 -7.46 11.85
CA PHE A 118 8.58 -7.95 10.48
C PHE A 118 7.61 -7.26 9.54
N CYS A 119 7.58 -5.92 9.58
CA CYS A 119 6.73 -5.08 8.74
C CYS A 119 7.55 -4.21 7.79
N LEU A 120 7.15 -4.20 6.51
CA LEU A 120 7.66 -3.30 5.49
C LEU A 120 6.52 -2.51 4.87
N HIS A 121 6.83 -1.31 4.41
CA HIS A 121 5.84 -0.32 4.00
C HIS A 121 6.10 0.16 2.57
N LEU A 122 5.02 0.42 1.84
CA LEU A 122 5.04 1.07 0.54
C LEU A 122 4.08 2.27 0.54
N TRP A 123 4.49 3.33 -0.13
CA TRP A 123 3.67 4.52 -0.36
C TRP A 123 3.52 4.78 -1.86
N SER A 124 2.32 5.13 -2.29
CA SER A 124 2.02 5.47 -3.70
C SER A 124 1.12 6.71 -3.75
N PRO A 125 1.43 7.73 -4.56
CA PRO A 125 0.55 8.89 -4.71
C PRO A 125 -0.76 8.47 -5.38
N MET A 126 -1.91 8.99 -4.92
CA MET A 126 -3.22 8.69 -5.51
C MET A 126 -3.39 9.37 -6.88
N ASP A 127 -2.86 10.58 -7.07
CA ASP A 127 -2.76 11.22 -8.38
C ASP A 127 -1.41 10.88 -9.02
N PRO A 128 -1.36 10.16 -10.16
CA PRO A 128 -0.10 9.82 -10.83
C PRO A 128 0.66 11.05 -11.38
N ARG A 129 0.03 12.22 -11.45
CA ARG A 129 0.69 13.48 -11.81
C ARG A 129 1.33 14.15 -10.60
N ASP A 130 0.98 13.73 -9.39
CA ASP A 130 1.58 14.24 -8.17
C ASP A 130 3.00 13.69 -8.03
N ARG A 131 3.97 14.53 -8.44
CA ARG A 131 5.41 14.29 -8.29
C ARG A 131 5.96 14.91 -7.01
N THR A 132 5.10 15.30 -6.06
CA THR A 132 5.57 15.73 -4.74
C THR A 132 6.00 14.50 -3.95
N TRP A 133 7.17 13.98 -4.30
CA TRP A 133 7.87 13.00 -3.50
C TRP A 133 7.83 13.41 -2.03
N PRO A 134 7.74 12.47 -1.08
CA PRO A 134 7.98 12.81 0.30
C PRO A 134 9.40 13.33 0.42
N LYS A 135 9.53 14.67 0.37
CA LYS A 135 10.63 15.34 1.04
C LYS A 135 10.51 14.85 2.48
N MET A 136 11.44 14.01 2.91
CA MET A 136 11.59 13.56 4.30
C MET A 136 12.06 14.71 5.21
N GLU A 137 11.77 15.95 4.80
CA GLU A 137 12.18 17.19 5.39
C GLU A 137 10.93 17.77 6.05
N LYS A 138 10.98 17.88 7.37
CA LYS A 138 10.03 18.73 8.08
C LYS A 138 10.50 20.15 7.79
N THR A 139 9.71 20.93 7.06
CA THR A 139 9.93 22.38 7.05
C THR A 139 9.49 22.88 8.42
N LEU A 140 10.43 23.39 9.21
CA LEU A 140 10.11 24.08 10.45
C LEU A 140 9.31 25.36 10.13
N PRO A 141 8.54 25.93 11.08
CA PRO A 141 7.75 27.14 10.85
C PRO A 141 8.54 28.34 10.31
N ASP A 142 9.87 28.31 10.44
CA ASP A 142 10.82 29.33 9.96
C ASP A 142 11.36 29.06 8.54
N GLY A 143 10.91 28.01 7.86
CA GLY A 143 11.34 27.67 6.51
C GLY A 143 12.64 26.85 6.42
N THR A 144 13.27 26.48 7.53
CA THR A 144 14.45 25.61 7.50
C THR A 144 14.09 24.12 7.39
N LEU A 145 14.96 23.36 6.71
CA LEU A 145 14.82 21.92 6.51
C LEU A 145 15.42 21.19 7.72
N SER A 146 14.65 20.32 8.39
CA SER A 146 15.22 19.38 9.36
C SER A 146 15.90 18.22 8.63
N ILE A 147 17.22 18.08 8.82
CA ILE A 147 17.97 16.86 8.47
C ILE A 147 17.42 15.65 9.24
#